data_AF-A0A519T841-F1
#
_entry.id   AF-A0A519T841-F1
#
_cell.length_a   1.000
_cell.length_b   1.000
_cell.length_c   1.000
_cell.angle_alpha   90.00
_cell.angle_beta   90.00
_cell.angle_gamma   90.00
#
_symmetry.space_group_name_H-M   'P 1'
#
loop_
_entity.id
_entity.type
_entity.pdbx_description
1 polymer ?
#
loop_
_entity_poly.entity_id
_entity_poly.type
_entity_poly.pdbx_seq_one_letter_code
_entity_poly.pdbx_strand_id
1 'polypeptide(L)'
;MEEQHCLVIIPSLCVFCDTTNQWLYKQWLGRHDKESVRLAAEAIFSCLTTHPRTKMLSDHSLLQGDWKPASPSVVQQNFERLAEHGALYLA
;
A
#
# COMPACT_ATOMS: atom_id res chain seq x y z
N MET A 1 24.22 -2.90 -0.62
CA MET A 1 23.29 -2.33 0.37
C MET A 1 21.99 -2.13 -0.35
N GLU A 2 20.92 -2.79 0.09
CA GLU A 2 19.58 -2.56 -0.47
C GLU A 2 19.11 -1.18 -0.01
N GLU A 3 18.99 -0.24 -0.96
CA GLU A 3 18.51 1.11 -0.68
C GLU A 3 16.98 1.11 -0.59
N GLN A 4 16.48 0.74 0.59
CA GLN A 4 15.08 0.98 0.94
C GLN A 4 14.91 2.44 1.37
N HIS A 5 14.12 3.19 0.61
CA HIS A 5 13.76 4.57 0.93
C HIS A 5 12.37 4.60 1.54
N CYS A 6 12.26 5.25 2.69
CA CYS A 6 10.97 5.49 3.30
C CYS A 6 10.22 6.61 2.57
N LEU A 7 8.96 6.35 2.20
CA LEU A 7 8.09 7.32 1.53
C LEU A 7 7.02 7.89 2.46
N VAL A 8 6.43 7.06 3.32
CA VAL A 8 5.37 7.46 4.25
C VAL A 8 5.55 6.74 5.58
N ILE A 9 5.47 7.48 6.69
CA ILE A 9 5.33 6.94 8.04
C ILE A 9 4.21 7.69 8.72
N ILE A 10 3.09 7.00 8.93
CA ILE A 10 1.98 7.47 9.76
C ILE A 10 1.59 6.35 10.74
N PRO A 11 0.89 6.65 11.85
CA PRO A 11 0.58 5.66 12.87
C PRO A 11 -0.15 4.40 12.37
N SER A 12 -0.85 4.50 11.24
CA SER A 12 -1.66 3.43 10.66
C SER A 12 -1.03 2.77 9.43
N LEU A 13 0.08 3.30 8.89
CA LEU A 13 0.68 2.84 7.64
C LEU A 13 2.15 3.27 7.53
N CYS A 14 3.01 2.34 7.14
CA CYS A 14 4.34 2.63 6.64
C CYS A 14 4.46 2.23 5.16
N VAL A 15 5.10 3.06 4.35
CA VAL A 15 5.39 2.76 2.94
C VAL A 15 6.87 2.97 2.66
N PHE A 16 7.51 1.93 2.13
CA PHE A 16 8.91 1.93 1.72
C PHE A 16 9.01 1.57 0.25
N CYS A 17 10.00 2.11 -0.45
CA CYS A 17 10.32 1.68 -1.80
C CYS A 17 11.73 1.11 -1.86
N ASP A 18 11.87 0.04 -2.63
CA ASP A 18 13.14 -0.58 -3.00
C ASP A 18 13.35 -0.34 -4.49
N THR A 19 14.29 0.54 -4.79
CA THR A 19 14.66 0.93 -6.15
C THR A 19 15.36 -0.20 -6.89
N THR A 20 16.04 -1.10 -6.19
CA THR A 20 16.84 -2.17 -6.80
C THR A 20 15.92 -3.28 -7.28
N ASN A 21 15.02 -3.75 -6.42
CA ASN A 21 14.14 -4.89 -6.72
C ASN A 21 12.77 -4.47 -7.28
N GLN A 22 12.53 -3.16 -7.40
CA GLN A 22 11.31 -2.54 -7.93
C GLN A 22 10.06 -2.82 -7.09
N TRP A 23 10.23 -2.91 -5.77
CA TRP A 23 9.14 -3.14 -4.82
C TRP A 23 8.68 -1.85 -4.15
N LEU A 24 7.37 -1.76 -3.96
CA LEU A 24 6.73 -0.89 -2.98
C LEU A 24 6.23 -1.75 -1.82
N TYR A 25 6.85 -1.61 -0.65
CA TYR A 25 6.46 -2.30 0.57
C TYR A 25 5.50 -1.43 1.35
N LYS A 26 4.39 -2.02 1.79
CA LYS A 26 3.38 -1.34 2.59
C LYS A 26 3.09 -2.18 3.81
N GLN A 27 3.22 -1.58 4.98
CA GLN A 27 2.91 -2.23 6.23
C GLN A 27 1.74 -1.51 6.89
N TRP A 28 0.64 -2.23 7.03
CA TRP A 28 -0.57 -1.72 7.67
C TRP A 28 -0.49 -1.95 9.18
N LEU A 29 -0.69 -0.87 9.95
CA LEU A 29 -0.47 -0.87 11.39
C LEU A 29 -1.76 -0.52 12.14
N GLY A 30 -1.98 -1.18 13.27
CA GLY A 30 -2.99 -0.80 14.25
C GLY A 30 -4.42 -0.97 13.73
N ARG A 31 -5.36 -0.30 14.40
CA ARG A 31 -6.79 -0.43 14.10
C ARG A 31 -7.18 0.41 12.89
N HIS A 32 -7.82 -0.22 11.92
CA HIS A 32 -8.39 0.46 10.76
C HIS A 32 -9.92 0.39 10.74
N ASP A 33 -10.53 1.46 10.24
CA ASP A 33 -11.92 1.54 9.83
C ASP A 33 -12.02 1.91 8.33
N LYS A 34 -13.23 2.14 7.82
CA LYS A 34 -13.44 2.47 6.41
C LYS A 34 -12.71 3.75 5.98
N GLU A 35 -12.66 4.76 6.85
CA GLU A 35 -12.05 6.05 6.52
C GLU A 35 -10.53 5.94 6.55
N SER A 36 -9.97 5.29 7.57
CA SER A 36 -8.52 5.11 7.67
C SER A 36 -7.96 4.26 6.53
N VAL A 37 -8.71 3.23 6.07
CA VAL A 37 -8.33 2.42 4.90
C VAL A 37 -8.31 3.28 3.64
N ARG A 38 -9.31 4.16 3.44
CA ARG A 38 -9.36 5.06 2.29
C ARG A 38 -8.16 6.01 2.27
N LEU A 39 -7.86 6.67 3.39
CA LEU A 39 -6.74 7.59 3.50
C LEU A 39 -5.39 6.90 3.28
N ALA A 40 -5.22 5.70 3.85
CA ALA A 40 -4.03 4.88 3.63
C ALA A 40 -3.88 4.47 2.16
N ALA A 41 -4.96 4.06 1.50
CA ALA A 41 -4.95 3.75 0.07
C ALA A 41 -4.55 4.96 -0.78
N GLU A 42 -5.09 6.15 -0.50
CA GLU A 42 -4.72 7.39 -1.20
C GLU A 42 -3.23 7.73 -1.05
N ALA A 43 -2.67 7.55 0.15
CA ALA A 43 -1.24 7.75 0.39
C ALA A 43 -0.38 6.77 -0.44
N ILE A 44 -0.81 5.51 -0.54
CA ILE A 44 -0.15 4.48 -1.36
C ILE A 44 -0.19 4.87 -2.85
N PHE A 45 -1.34 5.32 -3.36
CA PHE A 45 -1.44 5.76 -4.76
C PHE A 45 -0.58 6.99 -5.04
N SER A 46 -0.57 7.97 -4.13
CA SER A 46 0.31 9.12 -4.27
C SER A 46 1.78 8.68 -4.38
N CYS A 47 2.19 7.69 -3.59
CA CYS A 47 3.53 7.11 -3.67
C CYS A 47 3.80 6.44 -5.03
N LEU A 48 2.84 5.68 -5.58
CA LEU A 48 2.98 5.02 -6.88
C LEU A 48 3.03 6.01 -8.05
N THR A 49 2.26 7.09 -7.99
CA THR A 49 2.28 8.13 -9.02
C THR A 49 3.61 8.86 -9.04
N THR A 50 4.19 9.16 -7.87
CA THR A 50 5.51 9.83 -7.78
C THR A 50 6.67 8.87 -8.01
N HIS A 51 6.53 7.61 -7.58
CA HIS A 51 7.55 6.58 -7.66
C HIS A 51 6.93 5.32 -8.30
N PRO A 52 6.84 5.27 -9.65
CA PRO A 52 6.26 4.12 -10.32
C PRO A 52 7.06 2.86 -10.00
N ARG A 53 6.36 1.83 -9.52
CA ARG A 53 6.91 0.51 -9.17
C ARG A 53 6.04 -0.57 -9.76
N THR A 54 6.69 -1.64 -10.22
CA THR A 54 6.01 -2.76 -10.88
C THR A 54 5.60 -3.87 -9.91
N LYS A 55 6.14 -3.86 -8.68
CA LYS A 55 5.84 -4.85 -7.65
C LYS A 55 5.39 -4.18 -6.37
N MET A 56 4.45 -4.78 -5.67
CA MET A 56 3.95 -4.26 -4.41
C MET A 56 3.68 -5.38 -3.42
N LEU A 57 4.20 -5.22 -2.20
CA LEU A 57 3.99 -6.16 -1.10
C LEU A 57 3.17 -5.49 -0.01
N SER A 58 2.10 -6.16 0.43
CA SER A 58 1.17 -5.63 1.44
C SER A 58 1.20 -6.49 2.70
N ASP A 59 1.94 -6.05 3.70
CA ASP A 59 1.97 -6.67 5.02
C ASP A 59 0.81 -6.18 5.89
N HIS A 60 -0.06 -7.12 6.28
CA HIS A 60 -1.21 -6.89 7.16
C HIS A 60 -1.06 -7.59 8.52
N SER A 61 0.13 -8.09 8.86
CA SER A 61 0.38 -8.86 10.08
C SER A 61 0.09 -8.09 11.37
N LEU A 62 0.21 -6.77 11.35
CA LEU A 62 -0.07 -5.87 12.47
C LEU A 62 -1.39 -5.10 12.31
N LEU A 63 -2.21 -5.45 11.32
CA LEU A 63 -3.51 -4.85 11.09
C LEU A 63 -4.54 -5.37 12.11
N GLN A 64 -5.28 -4.45 12.71
CA GLN A 64 -6.33 -4.75 13.69
C GLN A 64 -7.66 -4.12 13.25
N GLY A 65 -8.78 -4.64 13.76
CA GLY A 65 -10.13 -4.13 13.45
C GLY A 65 -10.86 -4.89 12.35
N ASP A 66 -12.09 -4.47 12.07
CA ASP A 66 -13.00 -5.14 11.14
C ASP A 66 -12.86 -4.51 9.74
N TRP A 67 -11.76 -4.83 9.06
CA TRP A 67 -11.43 -4.34 7.72
C TRP A 67 -12.11 -5.15 6.61
N LYS A 68 -12.61 -6.35 6.93
CA LYS A 68 -13.26 -7.26 5.99
C LYS A 68 -14.49 -6.65 5.27
N PRO A 69 -15.34 -5.83 5.90
CA PRO A 69 -16.47 -5.18 5.22
C PRO A 69 -16.05 -4.07 4.26
N ALA A 70 -14.87 -3.48 4.47
CA ALA A 70 -14.29 -2.46 3.58
C ALA A 70 -13.49 -3.10 2.43
N SER A 71 -13.09 -4.37 2.59
CA SER A 71 -12.19 -5.07 1.68
C SER A 71 -12.72 -5.13 0.25
N PRO A 72 -13.91 -5.64 -0.09
CA PRO A 72 -14.16 -6.06 -1.48
C PRO A 72 -14.19 -4.89 -2.46
N SER A 73 -14.91 -3.80 -2.15
CA SER A 73 -15.04 -2.65 -3.04
C SER A 73 -13.79 -1.79 -3.07
N VAL A 74 -13.16 -1.54 -1.91
CA VAL A 74 -11.94 -0.72 -1.84
C VAL A 74 -10.77 -1.46 -2.46
N VAL A 75 -10.64 -2.76 -2.21
CA VAL A 75 -9.59 -3.59 -2.79
C VAL A 75 -9.79 -3.73 -4.30
N GLN A 76 -11.02 -3.94 -4.80
CA GLN A 76 -11.29 -4.06 -6.24
C GLN A 76 -11.05 -2.75 -6.99
N GLN A 77 -11.57 -1.62 -6.51
CA GLN A 77 -11.29 -0.31 -7.09
C GLN A 77 -9.80 0.04 -7.03
N ASN A 78 -9.11 -0.41 -5.98
CA ASN A 78 -7.67 -0.21 -5.88
C ASN A 78 -6.90 -1.10 -6.86
N PHE A 79 -7.27 -2.37 -7.07
CA PHE A 79 -6.61 -3.25 -8.02
C PHE A 79 -6.71 -2.74 -9.47
N GLU A 80 -7.87 -2.24 -9.89
CA GLU A 80 -8.05 -1.65 -11.21
C GLU A 80 -7.13 -0.43 -11.40
N ARG A 81 -7.12 0.50 -10.43
CA ARG A 81 -6.22 1.66 -10.45
C ARG A 81 -4.74 1.27 -10.37
N LEU A 82 -4.39 0.22 -9.63
CA LEU A 82 -3.02 -0.28 -9.52
C LEU A 82 -2.51 -0.81 -10.86
N ALA A 83 -3.35 -1.52 -11.61
CA ALA A 83 -3.02 -1.98 -12.96
C ALA A 83 -2.82 -0.80 -13.93
N GLU A 84 -3.66 0.25 -13.84
CA GLU A 84 -3.50 1.50 -14.60
C GLU A 84 -2.17 2.21 -14.29
N HIS A 85 -1.67 2.08 -13.06
CA HIS A 85 -0.38 2.63 -12.64
C HIS A 85 0.82 1.67 -12.84
N GLY A 86 0.62 0.54 -13.52
CA GLY A 86 1.71 -0.37 -13.92
C GLY A 86 2.19 -1.33 -12.83
N ALA A 87 1.43 -1.53 -11.75
CA ALA A 87 1.71 -2.59 -10.78
C ALA A 87 1.35 -3.95 -11.39
N LEU A 88 2.37 -4.77 -11.66
CA LEU A 88 2.24 -6.06 -12.34
C LEU A 88 2.26 -7.24 -11.36
N TYR A 89 2.81 -7.06 -10.16
CA TYR A 89 2.97 -8.12 -9.16
C TYR A 89 2.54 -7.65 -7.78
N LEU A 90 1.69 -8.46 -7.14
CA LEU A 90 1.04 -8.16 -5.87
C LEU A 90 1.25 -9.36 -4.95
N ALA A 91 1.88 -9.12 -3.79
CA ALA A 91 2.22 -10.13 -2.79
C ALA A 91 1.70 -9.73 -1.39
#